data_AF-A0A7Y6NLQ4-F1
#
_entry.id   AF-A0A7Y6NLQ4-F1
#
_cell.length_a   1.000
_cell.length_b   1.000
_cell.length_c   1.000
_cell.angle_alpha   90.00
_cell.angle_beta   90.00
_cell.angle_gamma   90.00
#
_symmetry.space_group_name_H-M   'P 1'
#
loop_
_entity.id
_entity.type
_entity.pdbx_description
1 polymer ?
#
loop_
_entity_poly.entity_id
_entity_poly.type
_entity_poly.pdbx_seq_one_letter_code
_entity_poly.pdbx_strand_id
1 'polypeptide(L)'
;MHSPPRARRAAHAATVCALATALAWPASLLHAGERVTAVQVAEAASALRADPLLGGTRNEPTWRLRRGGSDPGANDAASTLGWVAKLAGWLAEGGRALAWIIGAALAAMLLVTARRWMQVRGAAAGEQALGIPSHVRDLDIRPDSLPADIGAAARRHWQAGERRAALSLLYRGALSRLVHRHGVAIGAAATEGECVQAARATVAGDTAAYVARLVAAWQFAVYGGHEPGDAAVLAICDEFEARLG
;
A
#
# COMPACT_ATOMS: atom_id res chain seq x y z
N MET A 1 -20.76 58.73 12.72
CA MET A 1 -21.96 59.02 13.54
C MET A 1 -22.75 57.73 13.65
N HIS A 2 -22.68 57.02 14.78
CA HIS A 2 -23.50 57.21 16.00
C HIS A 2 -24.96 56.73 15.84
N SER A 3 -25.15 55.42 16.07
CA SER A 3 -26.14 54.79 16.98
C SER A 3 -27.66 55.00 16.71
N PRO A 4 -28.59 54.33 17.44
CA PRO A 4 -29.34 53.15 16.98
C PRO A 4 -30.87 53.31 17.23
N PRO A 5 -31.60 52.40 17.92
CA PRO A 5 -32.36 51.24 17.41
C PRO A 5 -33.89 51.35 17.65
N ARG A 6 -34.69 50.44 17.09
CA ARG A 6 -36.01 50.07 17.64
C ARG A 6 -36.13 48.54 17.60
N ALA A 7 -36.06 47.83 18.74
CA ALA A 7 -37.17 47.60 19.70
C ALA A 7 -38.27 46.74 19.04
N ARG A 8 -38.76 45.60 19.55
CA ARG A 8 -38.83 45.07 20.93
C ARG A 8 -39.46 43.65 20.89
N ARG A 9 -39.00 42.78 21.81
CA ARG A 9 -39.78 41.82 22.66
C ARG A 9 -40.54 40.67 21.94
N ALA A 10 -40.19 39.39 22.10
CA ALA A 10 -40.24 38.53 23.30
C ALA A 10 -41.65 38.39 23.94
N ALA A 11 -42.22 37.18 23.78
CA ALA A 11 -43.34 36.51 24.48
C ALA A 11 -44.18 35.80 23.40
N HIS A 12 -44.44 34.49 23.40
CA HIS A 12 -44.94 33.66 24.50
C HIS A 12 -44.49 32.21 24.33
N ALA A 13 -43.92 31.65 25.40
CA ALA A 13 -43.98 30.22 25.68
C ALA A 13 -45.39 29.85 26.16
N ALA A 14 -45.72 28.57 26.03
CA ALA A 14 -46.91 27.87 26.56
C ALA A 14 -48.14 27.77 25.64
N THR A 15 -48.15 26.74 24.80
CA THR A 15 -49.31 25.83 24.72
C THR A 15 -48.85 24.44 24.28
N VAL A 16 -48.64 23.57 25.26
CA VAL A 16 -48.46 22.12 25.14
C VAL A 16 -49.85 21.47 25.06
N CYS A 17 -49.92 20.33 24.37
CA CYS A 17 -51.04 19.37 24.37
C CYS A 17 -52.34 19.80 23.68
N ALA A 18 -52.49 19.46 22.40
CA ALA A 18 -53.68 18.75 21.88
C ALA A 18 -53.63 18.64 20.35
N LEU A 19 -52.81 17.74 19.79
CA LEU A 19 -53.02 17.27 18.41
C LEU A 19 -52.25 15.97 18.12
N ALA A 20 -52.41 14.99 18.99
CA ALA A 20 -51.88 13.63 18.83
C ALA A 20 -52.97 12.56 18.98
N THR A 21 -54.18 12.84 18.50
CA THR A 21 -55.32 11.92 18.62
C THR A 21 -56.19 11.92 17.36
N ALA A 22 -55.65 11.43 16.25
CA ALA A 22 -56.46 11.11 15.07
C ALA A 22 -55.82 10.04 14.16
N LEU A 23 -55.27 8.97 14.73
CA LEU A 23 -55.02 7.71 14.01
C LEU A 23 -55.10 6.53 14.98
N ALA A 24 -56.16 6.51 15.80
CA ALA A 24 -56.57 5.32 16.53
C ALA A 24 -57.58 4.58 15.66
N TRP A 25 -57.08 3.63 14.87
CA TRP A 25 -57.89 2.67 14.12
C TRP A 25 -58.72 1.84 15.11
N PRO A 26 -60.06 1.81 15.03
CA PRO A 26 -60.88 1.00 15.94
C PRO A 26 -60.80 -0.46 15.51
N ALA A 27 -59.80 -1.18 16.01
CA ALA A 27 -59.67 -2.64 15.87
C ALA A 27 -60.60 -3.39 16.84
N SER A 28 -61.88 -2.99 16.92
CA SER A 28 -62.83 -3.48 17.93
C SER A 28 -64.14 -4.01 17.36
N LEU A 29 -64.19 -4.38 16.07
CA LEU A 29 -65.35 -5.06 15.47
C LEU A 29 -65.06 -6.49 14.96
N LEU A 30 -64.03 -7.13 15.50
CA LEU A 30 -63.86 -8.57 15.36
C LEU A 30 -64.37 -9.24 16.63
N HIS A 31 -65.58 -9.78 16.52
CA HIS A 31 -66.18 -10.83 17.36
C HIS A 31 -65.38 -11.14 18.64
N ALA A 32 -65.87 -10.65 19.78
CA ALA A 32 -65.58 -11.24 21.07
C ALA A 32 -66.22 -12.65 21.12
N GLY A 33 -65.64 -13.58 20.36
CA GLY A 33 -65.81 -15.00 20.62
C GLY A 33 -65.25 -15.25 22.00
N GLU A 34 -66.12 -15.72 22.91
CA GLU A 34 -65.77 -16.15 24.25
C GLU A 34 -64.49 -16.97 24.18
N ARG A 35 -63.41 -16.50 24.82
CA ARG A 35 -62.12 -17.19 24.77
C ARG A 35 -62.27 -18.46 25.58
N VAL A 36 -62.59 -19.57 24.89
CA VAL A 36 -62.67 -20.89 25.52
C VAL A 36 -61.35 -21.15 26.23
N THR A 37 -61.43 -21.28 27.54
CA THR A 37 -60.23 -21.49 28.36
C THR A 37 -59.71 -22.92 28.15
N ALA A 38 -58.39 -23.11 28.31
CA ALA A 38 -57.79 -24.43 28.14
C ALA A 38 -58.44 -25.51 29.03
N VAL A 39 -58.96 -25.10 30.20
CA VAL A 39 -59.70 -25.96 31.13
C VAL A 39 -61.04 -26.41 30.54
N GLN A 40 -61.82 -25.49 29.96
CA GLN A 40 -63.10 -25.82 29.32
C GLN A 40 -62.91 -26.72 28.09
N VAL A 41 -61.85 -26.51 27.30
CA VAL A 41 -61.51 -27.41 26.19
C VAL A 41 -61.15 -28.81 26.70
N ALA A 42 -60.39 -28.90 27.79
CA ALA A 42 -60.00 -30.18 28.37
C ALA A 42 -61.19 -30.97 28.92
N GLU A 43 -62.13 -30.28 29.57
CA GLU A 43 -63.35 -30.88 30.13
C GLU A 43 -64.34 -31.31 29.03
N ALA A 44 -64.55 -30.48 28.00
CA ALA A 44 -65.36 -30.87 26.85
C ALA A 44 -64.73 -32.06 26.10
N ALA A 45 -63.39 -32.10 25.98
CA ALA A 45 -62.69 -33.21 25.34
C ALA A 45 -62.74 -34.50 26.17
N SER A 46 -62.73 -34.45 27.50
CA SER A 46 -62.90 -35.65 28.34
C SER A 46 -64.33 -36.18 28.30
N ALA A 47 -65.33 -35.28 28.30
CA ALA A 47 -66.73 -35.66 28.13
C ALA A 47 -66.99 -36.35 26.79
N LEU A 48 -66.42 -35.82 25.69
CA LEU A 48 -66.52 -36.48 24.38
C LEU A 48 -65.86 -37.87 24.41
N ARG A 49 -64.65 -38.00 24.97
CA ARG A 49 -63.96 -39.30 25.04
C ARG A 49 -64.70 -40.36 25.86
N ALA A 50 -65.60 -39.96 26.76
CA ALA A 50 -66.41 -40.87 27.56
C ALA A 50 -67.70 -41.34 26.86
N ASP A 51 -68.01 -40.82 25.66
CA ASP A 51 -69.22 -41.17 24.92
C ASP A 51 -69.12 -42.60 24.33
N PRO A 52 -70.04 -43.53 24.68
CA PRO A 52 -70.06 -44.89 24.16
C PRO A 52 -70.29 -45.02 22.65
N LEU A 53 -70.77 -43.95 21.98
CA LEU A 53 -71.00 -43.91 20.54
C LEU A 53 -69.73 -43.62 19.71
N LEU A 54 -68.66 -43.12 20.33
CA LEU A 54 -67.39 -42.91 19.65
C LEU A 54 -66.64 -44.24 19.53
N GLY A 55 -66.61 -44.79 18.32
CA GLY A 55 -66.01 -46.08 18.01
C GLY A 55 -64.50 -46.13 18.21
N GLY A 56 -64.05 -46.28 19.46
CA GLY A 56 -62.67 -46.58 19.84
C GLY A 56 -61.62 -45.54 19.45
N THR A 57 -60.47 -45.58 20.11
CA THR A 57 -59.31 -44.78 19.70
C THR A 57 -58.49 -45.55 18.66
N ARG A 58 -58.19 -44.92 17.52
CA ARG A 58 -57.34 -45.50 16.47
C ARG A 58 -56.07 -44.66 16.35
N ASN A 59 -54.92 -45.31 16.53
CA ASN A 59 -53.64 -44.65 16.35
C ASN A 59 -53.36 -44.49 14.85
N GLU A 60 -53.38 -43.26 14.35
CA GLU A 60 -52.99 -42.93 12.99
C GLU A 60 -51.61 -42.26 12.98
N PRO A 61 -50.62 -42.82 12.27
CA PRO A 61 -49.30 -42.22 12.17
C PRO A 61 -49.39 -40.93 11.33
N THR A 62 -49.45 -39.79 12.01
CA THR A 62 -49.45 -38.47 11.36
C THR A 62 -48.04 -37.90 11.36
N TRP A 63 -47.46 -37.74 10.17
CA TRP A 63 -46.19 -37.07 9.99
C TRP A 63 -46.35 -35.57 10.28
N ARG A 64 -45.88 -35.13 11.44
CA ARG A 64 -45.71 -33.71 11.75
C ARG A 64 -44.25 -33.32 11.55
N LEU A 65 -44.04 -32.33 10.68
CA LEU A 65 -42.76 -31.65 10.53
C LEU A 65 -42.37 -31.00 11.87
N ARG A 66 -41.33 -31.55 12.48
CA ARG A 66 -40.73 -31.09 13.74
C ARG A 66 -40.04 -29.75 13.50
N ARG A 67 -40.74 -28.64 13.74
CA ARG A 67 -40.13 -27.31 13.68
C ARG A 67 -39.38 -27.04 14.98
N GLY A 68 -38.06 -27.14 14.91
CA GLY A 68 -37.15 -26.70 15.98
C GLY A 68 -36.80 -27.78 16.99
N GLY A 69 -36.00 -28.76 16.57
CA GLY A 69 -35.16 -29.55 17.48
C GLY A 69 -33.76 -29.55 16.89
N SER A 70 -32.78 -29.05 17.65
CA SER A 70 -31.38 -29.05 17.22
C SER A 70 -30.94 -30.49 16.96
N ASP A 71 -30.64 -30.82 15.70
CA ASP A 71 -29.98 -32.08 15.37
C ASP A 71 -28.58 -32.07 16.01
N PRO A 72 -28.19 -33.11 16.77
CA PRO A 72 -26.89 -33.14 17.43
C PRO A 72 -25.71 -33.08 16.44
N GLY A 73 -25.91 -33.46 15.17
CA GLY A 73 -24.91 -33.34 14.10
C GLY A 73 -24.95 -32.01 13.31
N ALA A 74 -25.99 -31.19 13.45
CA ALA A 74 -26.07 -29.90 12.75
C ALA A 74 -25.16 -28.84 13.40
N ASN A 75 -24.85 -28.99 14.70
CA ASN A 75 -23.99 -28.07 15.43
C ASN A 75 -22.51 -28.22 15.03
N ASP A 76 -22.08 -29.43 14.66
CA ASP A 76 -20.70 -29.71 14.21
C ASP A 76 -20.46 -29.14 12.80
N ALA A 77 -21.45 -29.24 11.91
CA ALA A 77 -21.42 -28.57 10.61
C ALA A 77 -21.50 -27.03 10.75
N ALA A 78 -22.30 -26.52 11.69
CA ALA A 78 -22.40 -25.09 11.95
C ALA A 78 -21.12 -24.49 12.59
N SER A 79 -20.43 -25.26 13.44
CA SER A 79 -19.19 -24.81 14.10
C SER A 79 -17.98 -24.84 13.15
N THR A 80 -17.88 -25.84 12.27
CA THR A 80 -16.85 -25.91 11.22
C THR A 80 -17.02 -24.85 10.13
N LEU A 81 -18.24 -24.35 9.89
CA LEU A 81 -18.49 -23.20 9.01
C LEU A 81 -18.47 -21.85 9.74
N GLY A 82 -18.58 -21.85 11.07
CA GLY A 82 -18.61 -20.64 11.88
C GLY A 82 -17.32 -19.82 11.85
N TRP A 83 -16.15 -20.45 11.67
CA TRP A 83 -14.88 -19.73 11.53
C TRP A 83 -14.77 -19.02 10.17
N VAL A 84 -15.29 -19.63 9.10
CA VAL A 84 -15.35 -19.01 7.76
C VAL A 84 -16.32 -17.82 7.78
N ALA A 85 -17.48 -17.96 8.43
CA ALA A 85 -18.42 -16.85 8.60
C ALA A 85 -17.83 -15.69 9.42
N LYS A 86 -17.07 -15.99 10.49
CA LYS A 86 -16.33 -14.97 11.27
C LYS A 86 -15.23 -14.30 10.46
N LEU A 87 -14.46 -15.07 9.68
CA LEU A 87 -13.42 -14.55 8.79
C LEU A 87 -14.03 -13.67 7.68
N ALA A 88 -15.14 -14.10 7.09
CA ALA A 88 -15.88 -13.34 6.10
C ALA A 88 -16.46 -12.04 6.67
N GLY A 89 -16.97 -12.06 7.91
CA GLY A 89 -17.36 -10.85 8.64
C GLY A 89 -16.18 -9.90 8.89
N TRP A 90 -15.02 -10.43 9.29
CA TRP A 90 -13.80 -9.64 9.51
C TRP A 90 -13.26 -9.05 8.21
N LEU A 91 -13.33 -9.78 7.09
CA LEU A 91 -13.00 -9.31 5.74
C LEU A 91 -14.02 -8.30 5.21
N ALA A 92 -15.31 -8.45 5.52
CA ALA A 92 -16.35 -7.50 5.14
C ALA A 92 -16.18 -6.16 5.88
N GLU A 93 -15.86 -6.21 7.18
CA GLU A 93 -15.60 -5.03 8.01
C GLU A 93 -14.24 -4.38 7.66
N GLY A 94 -13.22 -5.21 7.39
CA GLY A 94 -11.88 -4.78 7.02
C GLY A 94 -11.72 -4.41 5.54
N GLY A 95 -12.71 -4.72 4.70
CA GLY A 95 -12.62 -4.58 3.24
C GLY A 95 -12.39 -3.14 2.81
N ARG A 96 -12.96 -2.17 3.53
CA ARG A 96 -12.70 -0.75 3.28
C ARG A 96 -11.24 -0.39 3.57
N ALA A 97 -10.71 -0.78 4.73
CA ALA A 97 -9.30 -0.51 5.07
C ALA A 97 -8.34 -1.21 4.11
N LEU A 98 -8.64 -2.46 3.74
CA LEU A 98 -7.87 -3.24 2.77
C LEU A 98 -7.91 -2.59 1.38
N ALA A 99 -9.07 -2.11 0.93
CA ALA A 99 -9.20 -1.38 -0.33
C ALA A 99 -8.38 -0.07 -0.34
N TRP A 100 -8.34 0.67 0.77
CA TRP A 100 -7.48 1.85 0.91
C TRP A 100 -5.99 1.49 0.90
N ILE A 101 -5.58 0.40 1.56
CA ILE A 101 -4.19 -0.08 1.55
C ILE A 101 -3.78 -0.50 0.14
N ILE A 102 -4.60 -1.28 -0.56
CA ILE A 102 -4.35 -1.72 -1.94
C ILE A 102 -4.31 -0.49 -2.85
N GLY A 103 -5.25 0.45 -2.72
CA GLY A 103 -5.28 1.69 -3.49
C GLY A 103 -4.04 2.56 -3.27
N ALA A 104 -3.61 2.72 -2.01
CA ALA A 104 -2.39 3.45 -1.66
C ALA A 104 -1.14 2.76 -2.21
N ALA A 105 -1.06 1.44 -2.13
CA ALA A 105 0.04 0.66 -2.70
C ALA A 105 0.09 0.79 -4.23
N LEU A 106 -1.05 0.71 -4.90
CA LEU A 106 -1.13 0.88 -6.36
C LEU A 106 -0.76 2.31 -6.79
N ALA A 107 -1.26 3.31 -6.06
CA ALA A 107 -0.93 4.72 -6.29
C ALA A 107 0.56 5.00 -6.07
N ALA A 108 1.16 4.44 -5.02
CA ALA A 108 2.60 4.53 -4.77
C ALA A 108 3.41 3.84 -5.88
N MET A 109 2.97 2.66 -6.32
CA MET A 109 3.60 1.94 -7.43
C MET A 109 3.51 2.72 -8.74
N LEU A 110 2.36 3.30 -9.06
CA LEU A 110 2.16 4.20 -10.21
C LEU A 110 3.04 5.45 -10.09
N LEU A 111 3.13 6.06 -8.91
CA LEU A 111 4.01 7.21 -8.67
C LEU A 111 5.49 6.86 -8.87
N VAL A 112 5.94 5.71 -8.36
CA VAL A 112 7.33 5.26 -8.52
C VAL A 112 7.64 4.92 -9.97
N THR A 113 6.76 4.18 -10.64
CA THR A 113 6.94 3.81 -12.06
C THR A 113 6.84 5.02 -12.97
N ALA A 114 5.89 5.93 -12.74
CA ALA A 114 5.79 7.20 -13.45
C ALA A 114 7.00 8.09 -13.20
N ARG A 115 7.49 8.22 -11.95
CA ARG A 115 8.74 8.94 -11.66
C ARG A 115 9.94 8.31 -12.34
N ARG A 116 10.08 7.00 -12.34
CA ARG A 116 11.14 6.28 -13.06
C ARG A 116 11.07 6.54 -14.56
N TRP A 117 9.88 6.46 -15.16
CA TRP A 117 9.67 6.79 -16.57
C TRP A 117 9.92 8.27 -16.87
N MET A 118 9.55 9.18 -15.98
CA MET A 118 9.82 10.62 -16.12
C MET A 118 11.29 10.96 -15.88
N GLN A 119 12.06 10.18 -15.13
CA GLN A 119 13.52 10.37 -15.07
C GLN A 119 14.20 9.87 -16.35
N VAL A 120 13.65 8.85 -17.00
CA VAL A 120 14.12 8.37 -18.31
C VAL A 120 13.68 9.32 -19.45
N ARG A 121 12.47 9.91 -19.39
CA ARG A 121 11.90 10.74 -20.47
C ARG A 121 11.97 12.26 -20.23
N GLY A 122 12.02 12.71 -18.98
CA GLY A 122 12.18 14.13 -18.61
C GLY A 122 13.56 14.68 -18.97
N ALA A 123 14.55 13.81 -19.19
CA ALA A 123 15.80 14.16 -19.85
C ALA A 123 15.64 14.65 -21.30
N ALA A 124 14.48 14.43 -21.95
CA ALA A 124 14.22 14.87 -23.33
C ALA A 124 13.24 16.06 -23.45
N ALA A 125 12.53 16.44 -22.37
CA ALA A 125 11.46 17.45 -22.44
C ALA A 125 11.74 18.75 -21.65
N GLY A 126 12.83 18.83 -20.90
CA GLY A 126 13.14 19.97 -20.02
C GLY A 126 13.88 21.14 -20.68
N GLU A 127 14.30 21.04 -21.94
CA GLU A 127 15.22 22.00 -22.58
C GLU A 127 14.60 23.33 -23.06
N GLN A 128 13.39 23.71 -22.64
CA GLN A 128 12.78 24.98 -23.07
C GLN A 128 12.33 25.94 -21.97
N ALA A 129 12.56 25.65 -20.68
CA ALA A 129 12.13 26.54 -19.60
C ALA A 129 13.30 27.15 -18.83
N LEU A 130 13.83 28.24 -19.41
CA LEU A 130 14.22 29.49 -18.76
C LEU A 130 15.33 29.46 -17.68
N GLY A 131 16.39 30.22 -17.97
CA GLY A 131 17.51 30.47 -17.07
C GLY A 131 17.12 31.15 -15.76
N ILE A 132 17.71 30.66 -14.66
CA ILE A 132 17.84 31.36 -13.39
C ILE A 132 19.26 31.10 -12.83
N PRO A 133 19.92 32.09 -12.18
CA PRO A 133 21.34 32.10 -11.91
C PRO A 133 21.74 31.42 -10.58
N SER A 134 22.96 30.87 -10.57
CA SER A 134 23.91 30.74 -9.44
C SER A 134 23.35 30.29 -8.08
N HIS A 135 23.35 28.97 -7.84
CA HIS A 135 23.89 28.30 -6.62
C HIS A 135 23.53 26.80 -6.51
N VAL A 136 23.48 26.02 -7.60
CA VAL A 136 23.39 24.54 -7.49
C VAL A 136 24.19 23.90 -8.64
N ARG A 137 25.50 24.09 -8.59
CA ARG A 137 26.50 23.43 -9.45
C ARG A 137 26.94 22.11 -8.80
N ASP A 138 25.97 21.28 -8.37
CA ASP A 138 26.24 20.07 -7.55
C ASP A 138 25.71 18.77 -8.17
N LEU A 139 25.35 18.78 -9.45
CA LEU A 139 25.10 17.53 -10.20
C LEU A 139 25.10 17.74 -11.72
N ASP A 140 26.19 18.28 -12.28
CA ASP A 140 26.41 18.22 -13.73
C ASP A 140 26.88 16.80 -14.11
N ILE A 141 25.95 15.85 -14.12
CA ILE A 141 26.14 14.51 -14.66
C ILE A 141 25.48 14.50 -16.05
N ARG A 142 26.05 15.26 -16.99
CA ARG A 142 25.79 15.05 -18.43
C ARG A 142 26.68 13.92 -18.95
N PRO A 143 26.12 12.89 -19.61
CA PRO A 143 26.90 11.86 -20.29
C PRO A 143 27.55 12.31 -21.62
N ASP A 144 27.29 13.53 -22.11
CA ASP A 144 27.66 13.94 -23.48
C ASP A 144 29.10 14.43 -23.70
N SER A 145 30.00 14.30 -22.73
CA SER A 145 31.43 14.48 -23.00
C SER A 145 32.27 13.71 -21.98
N LEU A 146 32.28 12.38 -22.08
CA LEU A 146 33.41 11.63 -21.52
C LEU A 146 34.68 12.14 -22.23
N PRO A 147 35.63 12.77 -21.51
CA PRO A 147 36.86 13.25 -22.11
C PRO A 147 37.64 12.07 -22.69
N ALA A 148 38.41 12.31 -23.76
CA ALA A 148 39.28 11.27 -24.31
C ALA A 148 40.25 10.70 -23.25
N ASP A 149 40.73 11.58 -22.35
CA ASP A 149 41.55 11.22 -21.19
C ASP A 149 40.77 11.47 -19.90
N ILE A 150 40.16 10.40 -19.39
CA ILE A 150 39.31 10.44 -18.20
C ILE A 150 40.16 10.59 -16.93
N GLY A 151 41.33 9.93 -16.88
CA GLY A 151 42.24 9.98 -15.74
C GLY A 151 42.79 11.38 -15.50
N ALA A 152 43.29 12.04 -16.55
CA ALA A 152 43.79 13.41 -16.45
C ALA A 152 42.69 14.41 -16.14
N ALA A 153 41.49 14.25 -16.72
CA ALA A 153 40.36 15.12 -16.40
C ALA A 153 39.93 15.00 -14.93
N ALA A 154 39.84 13.77 -14.40
CA ALA A 154 39.52 13.53 -13.00
C ALA A 154 40.57 14.10 -12.05
N ARG A 155 41.86 13.97 -12.38
CA ARG A 155 42.96 14.61 -11.64
C ARG A 155 42.77 16.12 -11.53
N ARG A 156 42.42 16.81 -12.63
CA ARG A 156 42.18 18.26 -12.61
C ARG A 156 41.01 18.63 -11.69
N HIS A 157 39.91 17.89 -11.74
CA HIS A 157 38.78 18.11 -10.83
C HIS A 157 39.17 17.89 -9.36
N TRP A 158 39.97 16.85 -9.07
CA TRP A 158 40.43 16.58 -7.72
C TRP A 158 41.29 17.73 -7.17
N GLN A 159 42.26 18.20 -7.97
CA GLN A 159 43.14 19.31 -7.62
C GLN A 159 42.39 20.66 -7.50
N ALA A 160 41.30 20.83 -8.24
CA ALA A 160 40.42 22.00 -8.14
C ALA A 160 39.51 21.97 -6.89
N GLY A 161 39.59 20.94 -6.05
CA GLY A 161 38.73 20.76 -4.87
C GLY A 161 37.36 20.16 -5.20
N GLU A 162 37.07 19.87 -6.46
CA GLU A 162 35.82 19.25 -6.92
C GLU A 162 35.86 17.72 -6.76
N ARG A 163 36.11 17.26 -5.52
CA ARG A 163 36.40 15.85 -5.18
C ARG A 163 35.31 14.87 -5.62
N ARG A 164 34.04 15.23 -5.39
CA ARG A 164 32.89 14.40 -5.78
C ARG A 164 32.74 14.30 -7.30
N ALA A 165 33.01 15.38 -8.02
CA ALA A 165 32.96 15.40 -9.49
C ALA A 165 34.08 14.52 -10.10
N ALA A 166 35.29 14.59 -9.54
CA ALA A 166 36.41 13.75 -9.98
C ALA A 166 36.11 12.25 -9.85
N LEU A 167 35.61 11.81 -8.68
CA LEU A 167 35.28 10.39 -8.47
C LEU A 167 34.07 9.95 -9.30
N SER A 168 33.08 10.82 -9.48
CA SER A 168 31.93 10.53 -10.36
C SER A 168 32.38 10.31 -11.81
N LEU A 169 33.29 11.15 -12.31
CA LEU A 169 33.88 11.03 -13.64
C LEU A 169 34.66 9.72 -13.83
N LEU A 170 35.47 9.33 -12.84
CA LEU A 170 36.20 8.05 -12.88
C LEU A 170 35.24 6.86 -12.85
N TYR A 171 34.26 6.88 -11.96
CA TYR A 171 33.30 5.79 -11.82
C TYR A 171 32.48 5.57 -13.10
N ARG A 172 31.90 6.64 -13.65
CA ARG A 172 31.14 6.56 -14.92
C ARG A 172 32.03 6.15 -16.10
N GLY A 173 33.27 6.64 -16.13
CA GLY A 173 34.27 6.28 -17.15
C GLY A 173 34.66 4.81 -17.09
N ALA A 174 34.90 4.30 -15.88
CA ALA A 174 35.22 2.90 -15.66
C ALA A 174 34.06 1.99 -16.07
N LEU A 175 32.83 2.33 -15.68
CA LEU A 175 31.64 1.58 -16.07
C LEU A 175 31.47 1.54 -17.59
N SER A 176 31.61 2.68 -18.25
CA SER A 176 31.57 2.79 -19.72
C SER A 176 32.59 1.87 -20.38
N ARG A 177 33.84 1.84 -19.90
CA ARG A 177 34.90 0.98 -20.46
C ARG A 177 34.68 -0.50 -20.17
N LEU A 178 34.21 -0.84 -18.97
CA LEU A 178 33.87 -2.21 -18.62
C LEU A 178 32.79 -2.77 -19.56
N VAL A 179 31.73 -2.00 -19.81
CA VAL A 179 30.64 -2.43 -20.70
C VAL A 179 31.07 -2.45 -22.16
N HIS A 180 31.63 -1.34 -22.68
CA HIS A 180 31.86 -1.20 -24.12
C HIS A 180 33.15 -1.87 -24.61
N ARG A 181 34.21 -1.89 -23.80
CA ARG A 181 35.53 -2.41 -24.21
C ARG A 181 35.80 -3.82 -23.70
N HIS A 182 35.42 -4.10 -22.45
CA HIS A 182 35.67 -5.39 -21.83
C HIS A 182 34.46 -6.35 -21.88
N GLY A 183 33.33 -5.90 -22.42
CA GLY A 183 32.13 -6.74 -22.60
C GLY A 183 31.51 -7.21 -21.27
N VAL A 184 31.75 -6.50 -20.16
CA VAL A 184 31.19 -6.87 -18.86
C VAL A 184 29.68 -6.60 -18.88
N ALA A 185 28.90 -7.65 -18.65
CA ALA A 185 27.44 -7.55 -18.58
C ALA A 185 27.02 -6.94 -17.23
N ILE A 186 26.78 -5.62 -17.23
CA ILE A 186 26.32 -4.88 -16.05
C ILE A 186 24.87 -4.47 -16.28
N GLY A 187 23.97 -4.97 -15.43
CA GLY A 187 22.54 -4.66 -15.51
C GLY A 187 22.24 -3.21 -15.11
N ALA A 188 21.17 -2.63 -15.66
CA ALA A 188 20.76 -1.24 -15.37
C ALA A 188 20.39 -1.00 -13.89
N ALA A 189 20.15 -2.06 -13.11
CA ALA A 189 19.86 -2.02 -11.68
C ALA A 189 21.00 -2.62 -10.83
N ALA A 190 22.18 -2.86 -11.41
CA ALA A 190 23.31 -3.42 -10.68
C ALA A 190 23.81 -2.42 -9.63
N THR A 191 23.95 -2.91 -8.40
CA THR A 191 24.61 -2.21 -7.30
C THR A 191 26.11 -2.13 -7.56
N GLU A 192 26.79 -1.20 -6.91
CA GLU A 192 28.25 -1.03 -7.07
C GLU A 192 29.02 -2.31 -6.70
N GLY A 193 28.53 -3.07 -5.71
CA GLY A 193 29.09 -4.36 -5.34
C GLY A 193 28.93 -5.42 -6.44
N GLU A 194 27.77 -5.46 -7.10
CA GLU A 194 27.52 -6.33 -8.24
C GLU A 194 28.38 -5.95 -9.45
N CYS A 195 28.62 -4.66 -9.68
CA CYS A 195 29.54 -4.19 -10.72
C CYS A 195 30.98 -4.69 -10.49
N VAL A 196 31.46 -4.63 -9.25
CA VAL A 196 32.79 -5.17 -8.90
C VAL A 196 32.85 -6.69 -9.08
N GLN A 197 31.80 -7.40 -8.69
CA GLN A 197 31.72 -8.84 -8.87
C GLN A 197 31.70 -9.24 -10.35
N ALA A 198 30.95 -8.52 -11.17
CA ALA A 198 30.90 -8.73 -12.62
C ALA A 198 32.27 -8.45 -13.27
N ALA A 199 32.96 -7.39 -12.84
CA ALA A 199 34.31 -7.10 -13.29
C ALA A 199 35.29 -8.23 -12.92
N ARG A 200 35.30 -8.68 -11.65
CA ARG A 200 36.14 -9.80 -11.19
C ARG A 200 35.93 -11.10 -11.98
N ALA A 201 34.71 -11.34 -12.46
CA ALA A 201 34.39 -12.52 -13.25
C ALA A 201 34.86 -12.43 -14.71
N THR A 202 35.11 -11.22 -15.24
CA THR A 202 35.26 -10.99 -16.68
C THR A 202 36.64 -10.47 -17.07
N VAL A 203 37.24 -9.59 -16.27
CA VAL A 203 38.52 -8.93 -16.58
C VAL A 203 39.70 -9.53 -15.80
N ALA A 204 40.92 -9.23 -16.22
CA ALA A 204 42.13 -9.64 -15.51
C ALA A 204 42.13 -9.15 -14.05
N GLY A 205 42.77 -9.92 -13.16
CA GLY A 205 42.76 -9.67 -11.71
C GLY A 205 43.22 -8.26 -11.33
N ASP A 206 44.21 -7.75 -12.05
CA ASP A 206 44.73 -6.39 -11.88
C ASP A 206 43.69 -5.30 -12.21
N THR A 207 42.98 -5.42 -13.33
CA THR A 207 41.90 -4.50 -13.71
C THR A 207 40.73 -4.61 -12.74
N ALA A 208 40.37 -5.82 -12.32
CA ALA A 208 39.32 -6.03 -11.33
C ALA A 208 39.68 -5.43 -9.96
N ALA A 209 40.93 -5.54 -9.53
CA ALA A 209 41.44 -4.93 -8.31
C ALA A 209 41.43 -3.40 -8.38
N TYR A 210 41.77 -2.84 -9.54
CA TYR A 210 41.64 -1.41 -9.81
C TYR A 210 40.18 -0.95 -9.67
N VAL A 211 39.24 -1.61 -10.32
CA VAL A 211 37.80 -1.28 -10.26
C VAL A 211 37.29 -1.36 -8.81
N ALA A 212 37.69 -2.38 -8.06
CA ALA A 212 37.31 -2.52 -6.65
C ALA A 212 37.83 -1.34 -5.79
N ARG A 213 39.07 -0.89 -6.00
CA ARG A 213 39.62 0.29 -5.28
C ARG A 213 38.88 1.56 -5.64
N LEU A 214 38.59 1.78 -6.93
CA LEU A 214 37.84 2.96 -7.39
C LEU A 214 36.44 3.00 -6.77
N VAL A 215 35.72 1.87 -6.80
CA VAL A 215 34.37 1.77 -6.23
C VAL A 215 34.39 2.00 -4.72
N ALA A 216 35.38 1.47 -4.01
CA ALA A 216 35.54 1.73 -2.58
C ALA A 216 35.79 3.23 -2.30
N ALA A 217 36.68 3.88 -3.04
CA ALA A 217 36.96 5.31 -2.89
C ALA A 217 35.71 6.17 -3.15
N TRP A 218 34.91 5.80 -4.16
CA TRP A 218 33.61 6.43 -4.43
C TRP A 218 32.62 6.24 -3.27
N GLN A 219 32.47 5.01 -2.77
CA GLN A 219 31.55 4.72 -1.66
C GLN A 219 31.95 5.46 -0.38
N PHE A 220 33.23 5.53 -0.05
CA PHE A 220 33.71 6.30 1.10
C PHE A 220 33.40 7.80 0.96
N ALA A 221 33.63 8.37 -0.22
CA ALA A 221 33.36 9.78 -0.47
C ALA A 221 31.86 10.12 -0.49
N VAL A 222 31.00 9.23 -0.99
CA VAL A 222 29.56 9.49 -1.16
C VAL A 222 28.74 9.10 0.07
N TYR A 223 29.04 7.96 0.68
CA TYR A 223 28.27 7.39 1.79
C TYR A 223 29.04 7.44 3.12
N GLY A 224 30.36 7.31 3.08
CA GLY A 224 31.20 7.16 4.28
C GLY A 224 31.49 8.46 5.04
N GLY A 225 31.19 9.63 4.46
CA GLY A 225 31.47 10.93 5.09
C GLY A 225 32.96 11.20 5.38
N HIS A 226 33.85 10.32 4.90
CA HIS A 226 35.30 10.41 5.06
C HIS A 226 35.91 10.48 3.68
N GLU A 227 36.79 11.45 3.49
CA GLU A 227 37.41 11.67 2.20
C GLU A 227 38.60 10.73 2.00
N PRO A 228 38.66 10.01 0.87
CA PRO A 228 39.83 9.21 0.55
C PRO A 228 41.06 10.13 0.45
N GLY A 229 42.20 9.67 0.97
CA GLY A 229 43.43 10.46 0.96
C GLY A 229 43.87 10.82 -0.46
N ASP A 230 44.36 12.05 -0.64
CA ASP A 230 44.70 12.61 -1.95
C ASP A 230 45.65 11.71 -2.76
N ALA A 231 46.69 11.19 -2.12
CA ALA A 231 47.65 10.31 -2.79
C ALA A 231 46.99 9.05 -3.37
N ALA A 232 45.99 8.49 -2.67
CA ALA A 232 45.29 7.30 -3.13
C ALA A 232 44.42 7.61 -4.37
N VAL A 233 43.70 8.74 -4.36
CA VAL A 233 42.86 9.11 -5.50
C VAL A 233 43.69 9.51 -6.71
N LEU A 234 44.79 10.23 -6.50
CA LEU A 234 45.71 10.59 -7.58
C LEU A 234 46.32 9.33 -8.22
N ALA A 235 46.66 8.30 -7.44
CA ALA A 235 47.09 7.01 -7.99
C ALA A 235 45.99 6.36 -8.83
N ILE A 236 44.72 6.39 -8.38
CA ILE A 236 43.58 5.87 -9.15
C ILE A 236 43.40 6.63 -10.47
N CYS A 237 43.62 7.95 -10.48
CA CYS A 237 43.58 8.76 -11.70
C CYS A 237 44.68 8.35 -12.70
N ASP A 238 45.92 8.16 -12.23
CA ASP A 238 47.05 7.80 -13.11
C ASP A 238 46.95 6.40 -13.68
N GLU A 239 46.43 5.46 -12.90
CA GLU A 239 46.29 4.07 -13.31
C GLU A 239 45.12 3.85 -14.30
N PHE A 240 44.21 4.82 -14.47
CA PHE A 240 42.95 4.63 -15.19
C PHE A 240 43.15 4.09 -16.62
N GLU A 241 43.94 4.78 -17.44
CA GLU A 241 44.20 4.38 -18.82
C GLU A 241 45.01 3.09 -18.90
N ALA A 242 45.98 2.89 -18.01
CA ALA A 242 46.79 1.68 -18.00
C ALA A 242 45.97 0.42 -17.65
N ARG A 243 44.92 0.56 -16.84
CA ARG A 243 44.11 -0.58 -16.36
C ARG A 243 42.86 -0.85 -17.20
N LEU A 244 42.25 0.19 -17.77
CA LEU A 244 40.98 0.11 -18.51
C LEU A 244 41.09 0.55 -19.98
N GLY A 245 42.26 1.02 -20.41
CA GLY A 245 42.52 1.51 -21.77
C GLY A 245 43.03 0.46 -22.72
#